data_AF-A0A3C1D7S3-F1
#
_entry.id   AF-A0A3C1D7S3-F1
#
_cell.length_a   1.000
_cell.length_b   1.000
_cell.length_c   1.000
_cell.angle_alpha   90.00
_cell.angle_beta   90.00
_cell.angle_gamma   90.00
#
_symmetry.space_group_name_H-M   'P 1'
#
loop_
_entity.id
_entity.type
_entity.pdbx_description
1 polymer ?
#
loop_
_entity_poly.entity_id
_entity_poly.type
_entity_poly.pdbx_seq_one_letter_code
_entity_poly.pdbx_strand_id
1 'polypeptide(L)'
;MDWQKLQVGCHDHRIDGRNHRCVVIGQAIAYRVHHGFDHHDVALSAGVQRMVRSDIGASGVMFTLDTESGFDDAVFVTSSYGLGEAVVQGAVNPDEFYVYKPGLRAGRPAILKRSVGEKAIAMRYANGQHVDGSTAFVEVDAAERSRFSITDAEVQELGRIALVIEAHYGRPMDIEWGKDGNDGQIYVLQARPETVVSRKSANVLSRFVLAERSAVLVEGRAIGQRIGSGRVRVLTSIDQMHDFAHGDVLVADMTDPDWEPIMKRASAIITDRGGRTCHAAIIARELGIPAVVGTGVATHALKDGQEVTVSCAEGDDGLVYDGLLQFAEEQTELDRMPEAPVKVMMNVGTPDQAFAFSRLPHAG
;
A
#
# COMPACT_ATOMS: atom_id res chain seq x y z
N MET A 1 -26.10 -7.47 -19.83
CA MET A 1 -24.81 -7.09 -20.45
C MET A 1 -24.25 -6.10 -19.47
N ASP A 2 -23.51 -6.61 -18.51
CA ASP A 2 -23.31 -5.92 -17.24
C ASP A 2 -21.98 -5.17 -17.34
N TRP A 3 -22.11 -3.90 -17.74
CA TRP A 3 -21.01 -2.94 -17.82
C TRP A 3 -20.96 -2.17 -16.51
N GLN A 4 -19.89 -2.33 -15.73
CA GLN A 4 -19.78 -1.64 -14.44
C GLN A 4 -18.35 -1.45 -13.93
N LYS A 5 -17.48 -0.74 -14.67
CA LYS A 5 -16.42 0.06 -14.03
C LYS A 5 -16.64 1.51 -14.43
N LEU A 6 -17.24 2.29 -13.53
CA LEU A 6 -17.19 3.74 -13.58
C LEU A 6 -15.89 4.12 -12.85
N GLN A 7 -14.81 4.42 -13.57
CA GLN A 7 -13.68 5.10 -12.93
C GLN A 7 -14.10 6.56 -12.73
N VAL A 8 -14.89 6.78 -11.69
CA VAL A 8 -15.39 8.06 -11.26
C VAL A 8 -15.04 8.16 -9.79
N GLY A 9 -14.10 9.04 -9.45
CA GLY A 9 -13.71 9.34 -8.06
C GLY A 9 -14.80 10.09 -7.30
N CYS A 10 -16.06 9.65 -7.40
CA CYS A 10 -17.22 10.24 -6.74
C CYS A 10 -18.21 9.13 -6.37
N HIS A 11 -18.61 9.12 -5.11
CA HIS A 11 -19.57 8.19 -4.50
C HIS A 11 -21.04 8.34 -4.99
N ASP A 12 -21.29 8.78 -6.23
CA ASP A 12 -22.65 9.03 -6.72
C ASP A 12 -22.99 8.15 -7.93
N HIS A 13 -23.62 7.00 -7.67
CA HIS A 13 -24.01 5.96 -8.63
C HIS A 13 -25.27 6.34 -9.44
N ARG A 14 -25.29 7.50 -10.10
CA ARG A 14 -26.33 7.82 -11.10
C ARG A 14 -25.89 7.43 -12.50
N ILE A 15 -26.50 6.37 -13.04
CA ILE A 15 -26.56 6.11 -14.48
C ILE A 15 -27.57 7.10 -15.11
N ASP A 16 -27.13 8.32 -15.30
CA ASP A 16 -27.65 9.19 -16.36
C ASP A 16 -26.45 9.82 -17.06
N GLY A 17 -25.87 9.06 -18.00
CA GLY A 17 -25.09 9.46 -19.19
C GLY A 17 -23.95 10.49 -19.13
N ARG A 18 -23.92 11.44 -18.20
CA ARG A 18 -22.97 12.57 -18.10
C ARG A 18 -22.94 13.11 -16.66
N ASN A 19 -22.33 12.39 -15.72
CA ASN A 19 -22.22 12.89 -14.35
C ASN A 19 -20.99 13.82 -14.20
N HIS A 20 -21.11 15.06 -14.68
CA HIS A 20 -20.12 16.14 -14.53
C HIS A 20 -19.92 16.60 -13.07
N ARG A 21 -20.67 16.07 -12.10
CA ARG A 21 -20.62 16.48 -10.68
C ARG A 21 -19.32 16.13 -9.97
N CYS A 22 -18.60 15.13 -10.45
CA CYS A 22 -17.37 14.64 -9.83
C CYS A 22 -16.24 15.67 -9.89
N VAL A 23 -16.32 16.59 -10.86
CA VAL A 23 -15.38 17.70 -11.05
C VAL A 23 -15.55 18.77 -9.97
N VAL A 24 -16.67 18.80 -9.26
CA VAL A 24 -17.09 19.91 -8.39
C VAL A 24 -17.27 19.49 -6.92
N ILE A 25 -16.87 18.27 -6.56
CA ILE A 25 -16.87 17.81 -5.16
C ILE A 25 -15.80 18.61 -4.39
N GLY A 26 -16.07 18.97 -3.13
CA GLY A 26 -15.18 19.82 -2.32
C GLY A 26 -13.72 19.34 -2.27
N GLN A 27 -13.49 18.02 -2.28
CA GLN A 27 -12.15 17.41 -2.33
C GLN A 27 -11.39 17.69 -3.63
N ALA A 28 -12.06 17.63 -4.80
CA ALA A 28 -11.44 17.92 -6.09
C ALA A 28 -11.06 19.42 -6.23
N ILE A 29 -11.81 20.29 -5.55
CA ILE A 29 -11.53 21.74 -5.48
C ILE A 29 -10.33 21.99 -4.57
N ALA A 30 -10.29 21.40 -3.38
CA ALA A 30 -9.17 21.54 -2.44
C ALA A 30 -7.83 21.05 -3.03
N TYR A 31 -7.83 19.91 -3.74
CA TYR A 31 -6.64 19.41 -4.45
C TYR A 31 -6.13 20.39 -5.52
N ARG A 32 -7.04 21.01 -6.29
CA ARG A 32 -6.70 21.99 -7.35
C ARG A 32 -6.14 23.29 -6.79
N VAL A 33 -6.73 23.79 -5.70
CA VAL A 33 -6.24 25.00 -5.00
C VAL A 33 -4.83 24.75 -4.48
N HIS A 34 -4.55 23.57 -3.91
CA HIS A 34 -3.23 23.21 -3.41
C HIS A 34 -2.15 23.07 -4.50
N HIS A 35 -2.53 22.68 -5.72
CA HIS A 35 -1.61 22.49 -6.84
C HIS A 35 -1.59 23.66 -7.84
N GLY A 36 -2.35 24.74 -7.57
CA GLY A 36 -2.35 25.95 -8.40
C GLY A 36 -3.03 25.79 -9.77
N PHE A 37 -3.97 24.86 -9.93
CA PHE A 37 -4.70 24.67 -11.18
C PHE A 37 -5.84 25.69 -11.35
N ASP A 38 -5.95 26.27 -12.54
CA ASP A 38 -7.03 27.21 -12.88
C ASP A 38 -8.40 26.49 -12.91
N HIS A 39 -9.40 27.07 -12.27
CA HIS A 39 -10.66 26.38 -11.92
C HIS A 39 -11.57 26.13 -13.12
N HIS A 40 -11.32 26.80 -14.24
CA HIS A 40 -12.21 26.83 -15.41
C HIS A 40 -11.80 25.90 -16.56
N ASP A 41 -10.59 25.31 -16.54
CA ASP A 41 -10.02 24.60 -17.70
C ASP A 41 -9.84 23.08 -17.53
N VAL A 42 -10.47 22.48 -16.50
CA VAL A 42 -10.29 21.05 -16.21
C VAL A 42 -11.46 20.23 -16.75
N ALA A 43 -11.21 19.46 -17.82
CA ALA A 43 -12.12 18.44 -18.33
C ALA A 43 -11.80 17.06 -17.72
N LEU A 44 -12.84 16.25 -17.46
CA LEU A 44 -12.73 14.86 -17.03
C LEU A 44 -13.23 13.95 -18.17
N SER A 45 -12.53 12.84 -18.40
CA SER A 45 -13.00 11.76 -19.26
C SER A 45 -13.57 10.63 -18.41
N ALA A 46 -14.70 10.06 -18.81
CA ALA A 46 -15.27 8.86 -18.19
C ALA A 46 -14.96 7.64 -19.06
N GLY A 47 -14.13 6.74 -18.55
CA GLY A 47 -13.86 5.45 -19.19
C GLY A 47 -14.96 4.44 -18.87
N VAL A 48 -15.57 3.83 -19.89
CA VAL A 48 -16.52 2.73 -19.74
C VAL A 48 -15.83 1.43 -20.17
N GLN A 49 -15.54 0.56 -19.21
CA GLN A 49 -14.79 -0.68 -19.42
C GLN A 49 -15.68 -1.91 -19.19
N ARG A 50 -15.39 -3.00 -19.92
CA ARG A 50 -16.01 -4.31 -19.69
C ARG A 50 -15.58 -4.84 -18.32
N MET A 51 -16.52 -5.41 -17.58
CA MET A 51 -16.19 -6.05 -16.31
C MET A 51 -15.58 -7.43 -16.48
N VAL A 52 -14.52 -7.66 -15.73
CA VAL A 52 -13.89 -8.97 -15.50
C VAL A 52 -14.60 -9.61 -14.31
N ARG A 53 -14.96 -10.89 -14.42
CA ARG A 53 -15.69 -11.62 -13.37
C ARG A 53 -14.77 -12.10 -12.25
N SER A 54 -13.98 -11.19 -11.68
CA SER A 54 -13.14 -11.46 -10.52
C SER A 54 -13.94 -11.58 -9.22
N ASP A 55 -15.22 -11.21 -9.21
CA ASP A 55 -16.18 -11.46 -8.12
C ASP A 55 -16.23 -12.94 -7.69
N ILE A 56 -16.03 -13.85 -8.65
CA ILE A 56 -15.95 -15.30 -8.46
C ILE A 56 -14.54 -15.84 -8.75
N GLY A 57 -13.54 -14.95 -8.77
CA GLY A 57 -12.14 -15.26 -9.01
C GLY A 57 -11.25 -14.57 -7.97
N ALA A 58 -10.17 -13.97 -8.46
CA ALA A 58 -9.22 -13.22 -7.64
C ALA A 58 -8.81 -11.93 -8.35
N SER A 59 -8.30 -10.97 -7.60
CA SER A 59 -7.79 -9.72 -8.14
C SER A 59 -6.81 -9.08 -7.17
N GLY A 60 -6.11 -8.05 -7.64
CA GLY A 60 -5.18 -7.31 -6.80
C GLY A 60 -4.40 -6.28 -7.56
N VAL A 61 -3.25 -5.92 -6.99
CA VAL A 61 -2.37 -4.87 -7.49
C VAL A 61 -0.96 -5.43 -7.66
N MET A 62 -0.22 -4.91 -8.63
CA MET A 62 1.19 -5.18 -8.82
C MET A 62 1.97 -3.89 -8.90
N PHE A 63 3.14 -3.88 -8.26
CA PHE A 63 4.13 -2.83 -8.39
C PHE A 63 5.37 -3.42 -9.04
N THR A 64 5.92 -2.74 -10.04
CA THR A 64 7.14 -3.20 -10.71
C THR A 64 8.41 -2.83 -9.94
N LEU A 65 8.29 -2.54 -8.66
CA LEU A 65 9.39 -2.43 -7.71
C LEU A 65 8.87 -2.79 -6.32
N ASP A 66 9.76 -3.03 -5.38
CA ASP A 66 9.39 -3.07 -3.98
C ASP A 66 9.07 -1.65 -3.49
N THR A 67 7.81 -1.40 -3.09
CA THR A 67 7.35 -0.05 -2.72
C THR A 67 7.95 0.48 -1.42
N GLU A 68 8.63 -0.37 -0.64
CA GLU A 68 9.17 -0.02 0.67
C GLU A 68 10.64 0.39 0.59
N SER A 69 11.47 -0.49 0.05
CA SER A 69 12.90 -0.25 -0.18
C SER A 69 13.18 0.48 -1.50
N GLY A 70 12.28 0.37 -2.48
CA GLY A 70 12.51 0.79 -3.86
C GLY A 70 13.42 -0.14 -4.66
N PHE A 71 13.64 -1.38 -4.21
CA PHE A 71 14.37 -2.38 -4.99
C PHE A 71 13.63 -2.66 -6.31
N ASP A 72 14.27 -2.32 -7.43
CA ASP A 72 13.67 -2.32 -8.76
C ASP A 72 13.86 -3.63 -9.52
N ASP A 73 14.54 -4.61 -8.93
CA ASP A 73 14.74 -5.95 -9.49
C ASP A 73 13.67 -6.97 -9.05
N ALA A 74 12.64 -6.51 -8.32
CA ALA A 74 11.49 -7.31 -7.93
C ALA A 74 10.17 -6.72 -8.45
N VAL A 75 9.19 -7.59 -8.71
CA VAL A 75 7.77 -7.24 -8.85
C VAL A 75 7.08 -7.65 -7.56
N PHE A 76 6.39 -6.72 -6.92
CA PHE A 76 5.55 -6.96 -5.76
C PHE A 76 4.11 -7.19 -6.22
N VAL A 77 3.53 -8.34 -5.88
CA VAL A 77 2.17 -8.74 -6.29
C VAL A 77 1.33 -8.95 -5.05
N THR A 78 0.17 -8.28 -4.99
CA THR A 78 -0.87 -8.55 -4.00
C THR A 78 -2.06 -9.25 -4.64
N SER A 79 -2.73 -10.13 -3.89
CA SER A 79 -3.88 -10.88 -4.38
C SER A 79 -4.90 -11.19 -3.29
N SER A 80 -6.18 -11.02 -3.59
CA SER A 80 -7.28 -11.46 -2.74
C SER A 80 -8.45 -11.98 -3.59
N TYR A 81 -9.42 -12.62 -2.95
CA TYR A 81 -10.65 -13.08 -3.60
C TYR A 81 -11.61 -11.91 -3.88
N GLY A 82 -12.40 -12.03 -4.96
CA GLY A 82 -13.41 -11.04 -5.32
C GLY A 82 -12.87 -9.87 -6.15
N LEU A 83 -13.66 -8.80 -6.23
CA LEU A 83 -13.35 -7.58 -6.99
C LEU A 83 -12.20 -6.79 -6.35
N GLY A 84 -11.35 -6.19 -7.19
CA GLY A 84 -10.07 -5.59 -6.77
C GLY A 84 -10.21 -4.30 -5.96
N GLU A 85 -11.40 -3.69 -5.99
CA GLU A 85 -11.73 -2.50 -5.21
C GLU A 85 -11.47 -2.71 -3.70
N ALA A 86 -11.74 -3.91 -3.18
CA ALA A 86 -11.47 -4.24 -1.78
C ALA A 86 -9.97 -4.16 -1.42
N VAL A 87 -9.09 -4.53 -2.36
CA VAL A 87 -7.64 -4.49 -2.18
C VAL A 87 -7.11 -3.06 -2.33
N VAL A 88 -7.63 -2.31 -3.31
CA VAL A 88 -7.24 -0.91 -3.57
C VAL A 88 -7.69 0.02 -2.44
N GLN A 89 -8.86 -0.22 -1.85
CA GLN A 89 -9.34 0.52 -0.68
C GLN A 89 -8.64 0.07 0.62
N GLY A 90 -7.98 -1.09 0.63
CA GLY A 90 -7.38 -1.65 1.84
C GLY A 90 -8.33 -2.32 2.80
N ALA A 91 -9.56 -2.58 2.38
CA ALA A 91 -10.57 -3.24 3.20
C ALA A 91 -10.19 -4.70 3.51
N VAL A 92 -9.28 -5.29 2.72
CA VAL A 92 -8.81 -6.67 2.90
C VAL A 92 -7.29 -6.73 3.03
N ASN A 93 -6.82 -7.67 3.84
CA ASN A 93 -5.40 -8.03 3.96
C ASN A 93 -5.07 -9.13 2.93
N PRO A 94 -4.41 -8.80 1.81
CA PRO A 94 -4.22 -9.71 0.68
C PRO A 94 -3.03 -10.66 0.90
N ASP A 95 -2.96 -11.70 0.07
CA ASP A 95 -1.71 -12.44 -0.14
C ASP A 95 -0.66 -11.54 -0.77
N GLU A 96 0.60 -11.80 -0.46
CA GLU A 96 1.74 -11.02 -0.93
C GLU A 96 2.80 -11.94 -1.54
N PHE A 97 3.31 -11.55 -2.71
CA PHE A 97 4.35 -12.28 -3.42
C PHE A 97 5.42 -11.33 -3.94
N TYR A 98 6.67 -11.76 -3.84
CA TYR A 98 7.81 -11.08 -4.45
C TYR A 98 8.39 -11.92 -5.57
N VAL A 99 8.57 -11.30 -6.72
CA VAL A 99 8.92 -11.98 -7.97
C VAL A 99 10.16 -11.35 -8.58
N TYR A 100 11.25 -12.11 -8.70
CA TYR A 100 12.56 -11.64 -9.15
C TYR A 100 12.63 -11.45 -10.66
N LYS A 101 12.79 -10.20 -11.11
CA LYS A 101 12.78 -9.84 -12.54
C LYS A 101 13.88 -10.55 -13.35
N PRO A 102 15.16 -10.58 -12.93
CA PRO A 102 16.21 -11.26 -13.69
C PRO A 102 15.97 -12.77 -13.81
N GLY A 103 15.45 -13.42 -12.76
CA GLY A 103 15.06 -14.82 -12.79
C GLY A 103 13.96 -15.10 -13.81
N LEU A 104 12.95 -14.22 -13.85
CA LEU A 104 11.84 -14.29 -14.80
C LEU A 104 12.29 -14.09 -16.25
N ARG A 105 13.15 -13.10 -16.51
CA ARG A 105 13.76 -12.86 -17.83
C ARG A 105 14.59 -14.06 -18.29
N ALA A 106 15.21 -14.78 -17.36
CA ALA A 106 15.96 -16.00 -17.62
C ALA A 106 15.10 -17.27 -17.73
N GLY A 107 13.76 -17.16 -17.62
CA GLY A 107 12.85 -18.30 -17.69
C GLY A 107 12.96 -19.27 -16.51
N ARG A 108 13.46 -18.81 -15.35
CA ARG A 108 13.62 -19.60 -14.14
C ARG A 108 12.46 -19.34 -13.15
N PRO A 109 12.16 -20.28 -12.24
CA PRO A 109 11.30 -20.00 -11.10
C PRO A 109 11.81 -18.77 -10.34
N ALA A 110 10.94 -17.78 -10.18
CA ALA A 110 11.35 -16.43 -9.76
C ALA A 110 10.63 -15.91 -8.50
N ILE A 111 9.81 -16.73 -7.85
CA ILE A 111 9.13 -16.31 -6.61
C ILE A 111 10.14 -16.37 -5.45
N LEU A 112 10.43 -15.21 -4.86
CA LEU A 112 11.38 -15.04 -3.75
C LEU A 112 10.72 -15.24 -2.39
N LYS A 113 9.53 -14.67 -2.20
CA LYS A 113 8.78 -14.67 -0.94
C LYS A 113 7.29 -14.81 -1.22
N ARG A 114 6.59 -15.45 -0.29
CA ARG A 114 5.12 -15.58 -0.26
C ARG A 114 4.61 -15.43 1.17
N SER A 115 3.57 -14.63 1.34
CA SER A 115 2.91 -14.43 2.63
C SER A 115 1.40 -14.56 2.44
N VAL A 116 0.76 -15.39 3.27
CA VAL A 116 -0.70 -15.57 3.22
C VAL A 116 -1.37 -14.38 3.91
N GLY A 117 -2.30 -13.73 3.21
CA GLY A 117 -3.16 -12.71 3.79
C GLY A 117 -4.36 -13.32 4.50
N GLU A 118 -4.93 -12.59 5.47
CA GLU A 118 -6.13 -13.04 6.18
C GLU A 118 -7.33 -13.26 5.24
N LYS A 119 -7.49 -12.40 4.23
CA LYS A 119 -8.56 -12.48 3.21
C LYS A 119 -9.95 -12.71 3.82
N ALA A 120 -10.27 -12.05 4.93
CA ALA A 120 -11.51 -12.31 5.70
C ALA A 120 -12.79 -12.01 4.93
N ILE A 121 -12.76 -11.01 4.04
CA ILE A 121 -13.89 -10.56 3.24
C ILE A 121 -13.49 -10.43 1.77
N ALA A 122 -14.46 -10.60 0.88
CA ALA A 122 -14.34 -10.43 -0.55
C ALA A 122 -15.52 -9.62 -1.10
N MET A 123 -15.27 -8.69 -2.02
CA MET A 123 -16.33 -7.95 -2.70
C MET A 123 -16.86 -8.78 -3.88
N ARG A 124 -18.17 -9.05 -3.90
CA ARG A 124 -18.85 -9.85 -4.94
C ARG A 124 -20.08 -9.11 -5.47
N TYR A 125 -20.61 -9.53 -6.62
CA TYR A 125 -21.89 -8.97 -7.09
C TYR A 125 -23.04 -9.37 -6.16
N ALA A 126 -23.91 -8.42 -5.88
CA ALA A 126 -25.14 -8.65 -5.14
C ALA A 126 -26.24 -9.15 -6.10
N ASN A 127 -27.10 -10.05 -5.62
CA ASN A 127 -28.21 -10.61 -6.41
C ASN A 127 -29.40 -9.64 -6.59
N GLY A 128 -29.28 -8.37 -6.17
CA GLY A 128 -30.36 -7.37 -6.18
C GLY A 128 -30.25 -6.37 -7.32
N GLN A 129 -31.31 -6.19 -8.10
CA GLN A 129 -31.44 -5.13 -9.12
C GLN A 129 -31.76 -3.77 -8.48
N HIS A 130 -30.94 -3.29 -7.54
CA HIS A 130 -31.06 -1.92 -7.02
C HIS A 130 -29.80 -1.13 -7.39
N VAL A 131 -30.01 0.09 -7.87
CA VAL A 131 -28.95 0.99 -8.39
C VAL A 131 -27.95 1.38 -7.28
N ASP A 132 -28.33 1.26 -6.01
CA ASP A 132 -27.51 1.54 -4.81
C ASP A 132 -26.80 0.29 -4.21
N GLY A 133 -26.66 -0.81 -4.95
CA GLY A 133 -26.04 -2.02 -4.37
C GLY A 133 -25.80 -3.15 -5.35
N SER A 134 -25.00 -2.92 -6.39
CA SER A 134 -24.58 -3.98 -7.33
C SER A 134 -23.48 -4.88 -6.79
N THR A 135 -22.76 -4.46 -5.75
CA THR A 135 -21.70 -5.22 -5.09
C THR A 135 -21.91 -5.25 -3.58
N ALA A 136 -21.43 -6.29 -2.92
CA ALA A 136 -21.48 -6.46 -1.48
C ALA A 136 -20.20 -7.14 -0.98
N PHE A 137 -19.78 -6.78 0.23
CA PHE A 137 -18.76 -7.55 0.96
C PHE A 137 -19.38 -8.83 1.51
N VAL A 138 -18.73 -9.95 1.24
CA VAL A 138 -19.13 -11.28 1.71
C VAL A 138 -17.95 -11.88 2.46
N GLU A 139 -18.22 -12.55 3.57
CA GLU A 139 -17.19 -13.30 4.29
C GLU A 139 -16.64 -14.43 3.42
N VAL A 140 -15.32 -14.59 3.45
CA VAL A 140 -14.63 -15.71 2.79
C VAL A 140 -14.64 -16.91 3.75
N ASP A 141 -14.83 -18.12 3.23
CA ASP A 141 -14.81 -19.32 4.05
C ASP A 141 -13.44 -19.50 4.73
N ALA A 142 -13.43 -19.90 6.00
CA ALA A 142 -12.19 -20.04 6.78
C ALA A 142 -11.17 -21.00 6.13
N ALA A 143 -11.66 -22.03 5.41
CA ALA A 143 -10.81 -22.96 4.66
C ALA A 143 -10.11 -22.29 3.45
N GLU A 144 -10.73 -21.28 2.84
CA GLU A 144 -10.14 -20.52 1.72
C GLU A 144 -9.17 -19.44 2.23
N ARG A 145 -9.45 -18.82 3.38
CA ARG A 145 -8.59 -17.78 4.00
C ARG A 145 -7.14 -18.25 4.21
N SER A 146 -6.95 -19.51 4.60
CA SER A 146 -5.63 -20.12 4.83
C SER A 146 -4.88 -20.52 3.56
N ARG A 147 -5.47 -20.35 2.38
CA ARG A 147 -4.87 -20.70 1.09
C ARG A 147 -4.48 -19.44 0.33
N PHE A 148 -3.52 -19.57 -0.58
CA PHE A 148 -3.24 -18.52 -1.56
C PHE A 148 -4.40 -18.42 -2.55
N SER A 149 -4.80 -17.19 -2.85
CA SER A 149 -5.86 -16.86 -3.81
C SER A 149 -5.47 -17.11 -5.28
N ILE A 150 -4.17 -17.20 -5.56
CA ILE A 150 -3.59 -17.53 -6.86
C ILE A 150 -2.43 -18.53 -6.72
N THR A 151 -2.11 -19.20 -7.81
CA THR A 151 -1.05 -20.21 -7.91
C THR A 151 0.31 -19.62 -8.29
N ASP A 152 1.39 -20.35 -8.01
CA ASP A 152 2.76 -19.95 -8.39
C ASP A 152 2.91 -19.73 -9.92
N ALA A 153 2.12 -20.41 -10.75
CA ALA A 153 2.11 -20.21 -12.20
C ALA A 153 1.47 -18.87 -12.57
N GLU A 154 0.37 -18.50 -11.92
CA GLU A 154 -0.33 -17.23 -12.12
C GLU A 154 0.50 -16.05 -11.60
N VAL A 155 1.18 -16.21 -10.45
CA VAL A 155 2.11 -15.21 -9.92
C VAL A 155 3.26 -14.94 -10.91
N GLN A 156 3.81 -15.98 -11.53
CA GLN A 156 4.84 -15.81 -12.54
C GLN A 156 4.31 -15.15 -13.82
N GLU A 157 3.08 -15.47 -14.23
CA GLU A 157 2.45 -14.84 -15.39
C GLU A 157 2.19 -13.35 -15.16
N LEU A 158 1.66 -13.00 -13.99
CA LEU A 158 1.55 -11.62 -13.51
C LEU A 158 2.90 -10.89 -13.55
N GLY A 159 3.98 -11.55 -13.10
CA GLY A 159 5.35 -11.04 -13.22
C GLY A 159 5.78 -10.77 -14.67
N ARG A 160 5.42 -11.63 -15.63
CA ARG A 160 5.71 -11.39 -17.07
C ARG A 160 4.93 -10.21 -17.61
N ILE A 161 3.65 -10.13 -17.29
CA ILE A 161 2.77 -9.02 -17.70
C ILE A 161 3.34 -7.69 -17.17
N ALA A 162 3.72 -7.65 -15.89
CA ALA A 162 4.34 -6.50 -15.25
C ALA A 162 5.63 -6.05 -15.97
N LEU A 163 6.51 -6.99 -16.34
CA LEU A 163 7.74 -6.70 -17.09
C LEU A 163 7.47 -6.09 -18.47
N VAL A 164 6.46 -6.60 -19.19
CA VAL A 164 6.07 -6.07 -20.51
C VAL A 164 5.56 -4.64 -20.38
N ILE A 165 4.72 -4.36 -19.37
CA ILE A 165 4.16 -3.03 -19.11
C ILE A 165 5.27 -2.05 -18.72
N GLU A 166 6.14 -2.41 -17.78
CA GLU A 166 7.28 -1.58 -17.37
C GLU A 166 8.21 -1.27 -18.55
N ALA A 167 8.55 -2.27 -19.37
CA ALA A 167 9.38 -2.07 -20.54
C ALA A 167 8.74 -1.13 -21.57
N HIS A 168 7.41 -1.18 -21.73
CA HIS A 168 6.66 -0.30 -22.61
C HIS A 168 6.71 1.18 -22.17
N TYR A 169 6.53 1.44 -20.87
CA TYR A 169 6.51 2.81 -20.33
C TYR A 169 7.89 3.35 -19.92
N GLY A 170 8.90 2.48 -19.83
CA GLY A 170 10.29 2.83 -19.49
C GLY A 170 10.45 3.36 -18.06
N ARG A 171 9.54 3.03 -17.15
CA ARG A 171 9.52 3.52 -15.76
C ARG A 171 8.77 2.54 -14.85
N PRO A 172 8.94 2.62 -13.52
CA PRO A 172 8.17 1.80 -12.58
C PRO A 172 6.65 2.06 -12.68
N MET A 173 5.87 0.99 -12.53
CA MET A 173 4.42 1.00 -12.75
C MET A 173 3.65 0.40 -11.56
N ASP A 174 2.48 0.97 -11.30
CA ASP A 174 1.39 0.50 -10.43
C ASP A 174 0.26 -0.03 -11.33
N ILE A 175 -0.07 -1.33 -11.19
CA ILE A 175 -0.90 -2.09 -12.13
C ILE A 175 -2.02 -2.80 -11.37
N GLU A 176 -3.27 -2.52 -11.73
CA GLU A 176 -4.44 -3.27 -11.25
C GLU A 176 -4.74 -4.44 -12.20
N TRP A 177 -5.06 -5.61 -11.64
CA TRP A 177 -5.37 -6.81 -12.41
C TRP A 177 -6.54 -7.60 -11.81
N GLY A 178 -7.17 -8.45 -12.62
CA GLY A 178 -8.22 -9.37 -12.18
C GLY A 178 -8.16 -10.68 -12.96
N LYS A 179 -8.34 -11.79 -12.26
CA LYS A 179 -8.56 -13.13 -12.82
C LYS A 179 -10.05 -13.37 -12.95
N ASP A 180 -10.53 -13.62 -14.17
CA ASP A 180 -11.92 -13.94 -14.42
C ASP A 180 -12.24 -15.35 -13.92
N GLY A 181 -13.25 -15.50 -13.06
CA GLY A 181 -13.63 -16.80 -12.52
C GLY A 181 -14.32 -17.73 -13.53
N ASN A 182 -14.76 -17.25 -14.70
CA ASN A 182 -15.38 -18.11 -15.71
C ASN A 182 -14.37 -18.71 -16.68
N ASP A 183 -13.44 -17.89 -17.19
CA ASP A 183 -12.46 -18.34 -18.19
C ASP A 183 -11.07 -18.63 -17.59
N GLY A 184 -10.82 -18.22 -16.35
CA GLY A 184 -9.56 -18.41 -15.65
C GLY A 184 -8.40 -17.51 -16.12
N GLN A 185 -8.64 -16.60 -17.06
CA GLN A 185 -7.62 -15.71 -17.62
C GLN A 185 -7.39 -14.49 -16.75
N ILE A 186 -6.17 -13.94 -16.86
CA ILE A 186 -5.75 -12.73 -16.15
C ILE A 186 -5.88 -11.54 -17.09
N TYR A 187 -6.51 -10.49 -16.59
CA TYR A 187 -6.75 -9.25 -17.30
C TYR A 187 -6.12 -8.08 -16.55
N VAL A 188 -5.50 -7.17 -17.28
CA VAL A 188 -5.00 -5.88 -16.75
C VAL A 188 -6.12 -4.86 -16.83
N LEU A 189 -6.43 -4.22 -15.70
CA LEU A 189 -7.54 -3.28 -15.58
C LEU A 189 -7.07 -1.83 -15.72
N GLN A 190 -5.95 -1.50 -15.07
CA GLN A 190 -5.34 -0.17 -15.09
C GLN A 190 -3.82 -0.30 -14.94
N ALA A 191 -3.06 0.60 -15.56
CA ALA A 191 -1.63 0.76 -15.31
C ALA A 191 -1.30 2.25 -15.27
N ARG A 192 -0.56 2.68 -14.25
CA ARG A 192 -0.10 4.06 -14.08
C ARG A 192 1.34 4.09 -13.55
N PRO A 193 2.11 5.16 -13.77
CA PRO A 193 3.44 5.29 -13.19
C PRO A 193 3.39 5.24 -11.66
N GLU A 194 4.39 4.60 -11.04
CA GLU A 194 4.61 4.66 -9.59
C GLU A 194 5.23 6.02 -9.21
N THR A 195 4.65 6.70 -8.21
CA THR A 195 4.96 8.12 -7.91
C THR A 195 5.56 8.37 -6.53
N VAL A 196 5.58 7.39 -5.62
CA VAL A 196 6.05 7.56 -4.25
C VAL A 196 7.54 7.28 -4.14
N VAL A 197 8.00 6.15 -4.68
CA VAL A 197 9.41 5.76 -4.58
C VAL A 197 10.27 6.52 -5.59
N SER A 198 9.72 6.80 -6.78
CA SER A 198 10.42 7.57 -7.83
C SER A 198 10.81 9.00 -7.43
N ARG A 199 10.24 9.55 -6.35
CA ARG A 199 10.56 10.89 -5.80
C ARG A 199 11.69 10.91 -4.78
N LYS A 200 12.13 9.76 -4.24
CA LYS A 200 13.29 9.71 -3.32
C LYS A 200 14.58 9.85 -4.13
N SER A 201 15.34 10.92 -3.87
CA SER A 201 16.65 11.18 -4.46
C SER A 201 17.55 9.94 -4.33
N ALA A 202 17.98 9.36 -5.44
CA ALA A 202 18.80 8.13 -5.45
C ALA A 202 20.16 8.27 -4.74
N ASN A 203 20.60 9.51 -4.43
CA ASN A 203 21.96 9.81 -3.97
C ASN A 203 22.11 9.91 -2.44
N VAL A 204 21.01 9.95 -1.68
CA VAL A 204 21.05 10.07 -0.21
C VAL A 204 20.31 8.90 0.39
N LEU A 205 21.04 8.05 1.12
CA LEU A 205 20.44 6.98 1.90
C LEU A 205 20.13 7.50 3.30
N SER A 206 18.85 7.65 3.62
CA SER A 206 18.35 7.98 4.96
C SER A 206 17.90 6.71 5.68
N ARG A 207 18.54 6.37 6.80
CA ARG A 207 18.14 5.25 7.66
C ARG A 207 17.76 5.76 9.04
N PHE A 208 16.64 5.27 9.56
CA PHE A 208 16.26 5.52 10.94
C PHE A 208 16.75 4.37 11.81
N VAL A 209 17.43 4.67 12.91
CA VAL A 209 17.98 3.68 13.85
C VAL A 209 17.50 4.00 15.26
N LEU A 210 16.82 3.05 15.90
CA LEU A 210 16.51 3.16 17.33
C LEU A 210 17.80 3.03 18.14
N ALA A 211 18.05 4.00 19.01
CA ALA A 211 19.17 3.96 19.95
C ALA A 211 18.84 3.10 21.17
N GLU A 212 17.55 2.99 21.50
CA GLU A 212 17.06 2.33 22.71
C GLU A 212 15.83 1.48 22.38
N ARG A 213 15.55 0.44 23.17
CA ARG A 213 14.35 -0.40 23.03
C ARG A 213 13.58 -0.45 24.34
N SER A 214 12.26 -0.52 24.23
CA SER A 214 11.32 -0.64 25.36
C SER A 214 10.38 -1.82 25.15
N ALA A 215 9.39 -1.98 26.03
CA ALA A 215 8.34 -2.97 25.86
C ALA A 215 7.55 -2.69 24.58
N VAL A 216 7.35 -3.73 23.75
CA VAL A 216 6.47 -3.67 22.58
C VAL A 216 5.03 -3.74 23.09
N LEU A 217 4.24 -2.71 22.78
CA LEU A 217 2.83 -2.59 23.13
C LEU A 217 1.95 -3.27 22.08
N VAL A 218 2.26 -3.04 20.81
CA VAL A 218 1.49 -3.52 19.67
C VAL A 218 2.44 -3.78 18.49
N GLU A 219 2.09 -4.76 17.68
CA GLU A 219 2.78 -5.16 16.45
C GLU A 219 1.78 -5.17 15.30
N GLY A 220 2.24 -4.84 14.10
CA GLY A 220 1.48 -4.92 12.85
C GLY A 220 2.41 -4.87 11.65
N ARG A 221 1.89 -4.60 10.45
CA ARG A 221 2.74 -4.47 9.26
C ARG A 221 3.36 -3.09 9.18
N ALA A 222 4.67 -3.00 8.99
CA ALA A 222 5.38 -1.76 8.79
C ALA A 222 5.06 -1.17 7.41
N ILE A 223 4.80 0.14 7.38
CA ILE A 223 4.68 0.93 6.16
C ILE A 223 5.75 2.01 6.19
N GLY A 224 6.65 1.93 5.21
CA GLY A 224 7.82 2.79 5.13
C GLY A 224 8.96 2.29 6.02
N GLN A 225 10.00 3.11 6.21
CA GLN A 225 11.23 2.73 6.92
C GLN A 225 11.65 3.80 7.94
N ARG A 226 10.68 4.58 8.43
CA ARG A 226 10.92 5.68 9.36
C ARG A 226 10.54 5.29 10.78
N ILE A 227 10.94 6.14 11.72
CA ILE A 227 10.54 6.07 13.12
C ILE A 227 9.85 7.38 13.45
N GLY A 228 8.73 7.30 14.16
CA GLY A 228 7.95 8.44 14.63
C GLY A 228 7.63 8.26 16.10
N SER A 229 7.53 9.35 16.86
CA SER A 229 7.17 9.30 18.26
C SER A 229 6.26 10.47 18.63
N GLY A 230 5.39 10.25 19.62
CA GLY A 230 4.41 11.23 20.03
C GLY A 230 3.40 10.69 21.02
N ARG A 231 2.42 11.53 21.35
CA ARG A 231 1.28 11.14 22.19
C ARG A 231 0.25 10.44 21.34
N VAL A 232 -0.23 9.30 21.80
CA VAL A 232 -1.32 8.55 21.20
C VAL A 232 -2.60 9.38 21.23
N ARG A 233 -3.29 9.42 20.09
CA ARG A 233 -4.66 9.89 19.95
C ARG A 233 -5.48 8.82 19.25
N VAL A 234 -6.32 8.13 20.03
CA VAL A 234 -7.29 7.15 19.55
C VAL A 234 -8.54 7.89 19.09
N LEU A 235 -8.69 7.99 17.77
CA LEU A 235 -9.83 8.67 17.16
C LEU A 235 -10.77 7.63 16.56
N THR A 236 -12.07 7.77 16.84
CA THR A 236 -13.13 6.94 16.27
C THR A 236 -13.93 7.69 15.20
N SER A 237 -13.85 9.03 15.17
CA SER A 237 -14.49 9.88 14.16
C SER A 237 -13.62 11.10 13.85
N ILE A 238 -13.76 11.62 12.63
CA ILE A 238 -13.14 12.86 12.16
C ILE A 238 -13.54 14.09 13.00
N ASP A 239 -14.71 14.06 13.65
CA ASP A 239 -15.21 15.17 14.47
C ASP A 239 -14.27 15.51 15.64
N GLN A 240 -13.45 14.54 16.05
CA GLN A 240 -12.45 14.66 17.10
C GLN A 240 -11.13 15.30 16.62
N MET A 241 -11.07 15.79 15.36
CA MET A 241 -9.89 16.42 14.76
C MET A 241 -9.31 17.57 15.61
N HIS A 242 -10.17 18.26 16.36
CA HIS A 242 -9.81 19.39 17.21
C HIS A 242 -8.91 19.00 18.39
N ASP A 243 -8.98 17.74 18.85
CA ASP A 243 -8.18 17.23 19.97
C ASP A 243 -6.79 16.75 19.54
N PHE A 244 -6.53 16.70 18.24
CA PHE A 244 -5.29 16.18 17.67
C PHE A 244 -4.27 17.31 17.47
N ALA A 245 -3.10 17.17 18.08
CA ALA A 245 -2.00 18.11 17.99
C ALA A 245 -0.97 17.69 16.93
N HIS A 246 -0.15 18.64 16.47
CA HIS A 246 0.95 18.34 15.57
C HIS A 246 2.00 17.48 16.28
N GLY A 247 2.39 16.36 15.66
CA GLY A 247 3.32 15.39 16.23
C GLY A 247 2.67 14.30 17.08
N ASP A 248 1.34 14.30 17.21
CA ASP A 248 0.61 13.18 17.82
C ASP A 248 0.67 11.92 16.93
N VAL A 249 0.54 10.76 17.56
CA VAL A 249 0.43 9.45 16.88
C VAL A 249 -1.05 9.13 16.71
N LEU A 250 -1.48 9.01 15.45
CA LEU A 250 -2.86 8.69 15.12
C LEU A 250 -3.13 7.20 15.31
N VAL A 251 -4.15 6.85 16.10
CA VAL A 251 -4.64 5.48 16.27
C VAL A 251 -6.11 5.41 15.88
N ALA A 252 -6.47 4.51 14.97
CA ALA A 252 -7.86 4.35 14.50
C ALA A 252 -8.15 2.90 14.06
N ASP A 253 -9.42 2.49 13.93
CA ASP A 253 -9.76 1.16 13.38
C ASP A 253 -9.41 1.10 11.88
N MET A 254 -9.80 2.14 11.15
CA MET A 254 -9.53 2.35 9.73
C MET A 254 -9.58 3.85 9.42
N THR A 255 -8.94 4.27 8.33
CA THR A 255 -8.94 5.67 7.88
C THR A 255 -9.51 5.77 6.48
N ASP A 256 -10.18 6.88 6.20
CA ASP A 256 -10.70 7.25 4.88
C ASP A 256 -10.12 8.62 4.44
N PRO A 257 -10.40 9.09 3.20
CA PRO A 257 -9.82 10.34 2.69
C PRO A 257 -10.10 11.60 3.53
N ASP A 258 -11.16 11.62 4.35
CA ASP A 258 -11.44 12.79 5.18
C ASP A 258 -10.39 12.98 6.30
N TRP A 259 -9.60 11.94 6.59
CA TRP A 259 -8.54 11.94 7.61
C TRP A 259 -7.22 12.54 7.13
N GLU A 260 -7.08 12.83 5.83
CA GLU A 260 -5.86 13.40 5.25
C GLU A 260 -5.32 14.64 6.00
N PRO A 261 -6.15 15.62 6.44
CA PRO A 261 -5.65 16.78 7.17
C PRO A 261 -5.00 16.41 8.51
N ILE A 262 -5.51 15.38 9.21
CA ILE A 262 -4.93 14.88 10.46
C ILE A 262 -3.63 14.14 10.17
N MET A 263 -3.64 13.26 9.17
CA MET A 263 -2.48 12.46 8.78
C MET A 263 -1.27 13.33 8.44
N LYS A 264 -1.48 14.48 7.79
CA LYS A 264 -0.42 15.47 7.50
C LYS A 264 0.26 16.07 8.74
N ARG A 265 -0.40 16.04 9.90
CA ARG A 265 0.15 16.55 11.17
C ARG A 265 0.66 15.45 12.08
N ALA A 266 0.39 14.18 11.75
CA ALA A 266 0.73 13.05 12.59
C ALA A 266 2.24 12.74 12.51
N SER A 267 2.83 12.31 13.63
CA SER A 267 4.20 11.79 13.65
C SER A 267 4.28 10.32 13.22
N ALA A 268 3.19 9.57 13.43
CA ALA A 268 3.01 8.20 12.98
C ALA A 268 1.51 7.86 12.90
N ILE A 269 1.18 6.79 12.18
CA ILE A 269 -0.19 6.26 12.07
C ILE A 269 -0.22 4.79 12.50
N ILE A 270 -1.23 4.39 13.26
CA ILE A 270 -1.47 3.01 13.67
C ILE A 270 -2.94 2.66 13.35
N THR A 271 -3.17 1.58 12.62
CA THR A 271 -4.54 1.11 12.34
C THR A 271 -4.76 -0.36 12.63
N ASP A 272 -5.93 -0.70 13.18
CA ASP A 272 -6.29 -2.08 13.46
C ASP A 272 -6.51 -2.90 12.21
N ARG A 273 -7.08 -2.28 11.17
CA ARG A 273 -7.32 -2.92 9.88
C ARG A 273 -6.45 -2.31 8.79
N GLY A 274 -6.28 -3.08 7.72
CA GLY A 274 -5.56 -2.68 6.53
C GLY A 274 -4.30 -3.50 6.27
N GLY A 275 -3.95 -3.64 5.00
CA GLY A 275 -2.69 -4.20 4.54
C GLY A 275 -1.80 -3.16 3.88
N ARG A 276 -0.72 -3.60 3.21
CA ARG A 276 0.25 -2.72 2.53
C ARG A 276 -0.37 -1.82 1.45
N THR A 277 -1.57 -2.10 0.97
CA THR A 277 -2.27 -1.32 -0.06
C THR A 277 -3.43 -0.50 0.47
N CYS A 278 -3.61 -0.40 1.79
CA CYS A 278 -4.73 0.36 2.34
C CYS A 278 -4.57 1.87 2.23
N HIS A 279 -5.68 2.60 2.41
CA HIS A 279 -5.68 4.06 2.39
C HIS A 279 -4.61 4.64 3.34
N ALA A 280 -4.55 4.17 4.59
CA ALA A 280 -3.52 4.58 5.54
C ALA A 280 -2.10 4.32 5.02
N ALA A 281 -1.87 3.15 4.41
CA ALA A 281 -0.56 2.78 3.89
C ALA A 281 -0.13 3.64 2.68
N ILE A 282 -1.05 3.92 1.76
CA ILE A 282 -0.79 4.76 0.59
C ILE A 282 -0.47 6.19 1.02
N ILE A 283 -1.32 6.79 1.86
CA ILE A 283 -1.14 8.17 2.32
C ILE A 283 0.11 8.30 3.21
N ALA A 284 0.38 7.34 4.10
CA ALA A 284 1.58 7.34 4.93
C ALA A 284 2.86 7.34 4.07
N ARG A 285 2.89 6.54 3.01
CA ARG A 285 3.98 6.51 2.03
C ARG A 285 4.15 7.85 1.32
N GLU A 286 3.06 8.46 0.85
CA GLU A 286 3.08 9.74 0.15
C GLU A 286 3.56 10.90 1.05
N LEU A 287 3.09 10.93 2.30
CA LEU A 287 3.47 11.94 3.29
C LEU A 287 4.83 11.65 3.94
N GLY A 288 5.36 10.44 3.75
CA GLY A 288 6.62 10.02 4.31
C GLY A 288 6.58 9.85 5.84
N ILE A 289 5.43 9.51 6.41
CA ILE A 289 5.27 9.23 7.84
C ILE A 289 5.25 7.71 8.07
N PRO A 290 5.81 7.19 9.17
CA PRO A 290 5.75 5.77 9.48
C PRO A 290 4.31 5.36 9.82
N ALA A 291 3.88 4.19 9.35
CA ALA A 291 2.61 3.63 9.73
C ALA A 291 2.68 2.14 10.06
N VAL A 292 1.93 1.70 11.06
CA VAL A 292 1.78 0.29 11.44
C VAL A 292 0.32 -0.09 11.24
N VAL A 293 0.06 -0.94 10.26
CA VAL A 293 -1.32 -1.28 9.85
C VAL A 293 -1.63 -2.75 10.11
N GLY A 294 -2.91 -3.05 10.33
CA GLY A 294 -3.35 -4.42 10.57
C GLY A 294 -2.98 -4.94 11.96
N THR A 295 -2.95 -4.07 12.97
CA THR A 295 -2.60 -4.44 14.36
C THR A 295 -3.68 -5.27 15.05
N GLY A 296 -4.93 -5.17 14.61
CA GLY A 296 -6.09 -5.85 15.18
C GLY A 296 -6.52 -5.42 16.60
N VAL A 297 -5.63 -4.81 17.40
CA VAL A 297 -5.88 -4.50 18.82
C VAL A 297 -5.40 -3.13 19.30
N ALA A 298 -4.75 -2.32 18.46
CA ALA A 298 -4.19 -1.01 18.82
C ALA A 298 -5.20 -0.05 19.43
N THR A 299 -6.42 0.04 18.89
CA THR A 299 -7.46 0.95 19.44
C THR A 299 -7.88 0.59 20.88
N HIS A 300 -7.64 -0.65 21.29
CA HIS A 300 -7.94 -1.14 22.64
C HIS A 300 -6.71 -1.25 23.54
N ALA A 301 -5.54 -1.53 22.95
CA ALA A 301 -4.28 -1.73 23.66
C ALA A 301 -3.60 -0.40 24.04
N LEU A 302 -3.70 0.61 23.17
CA LEU A 302 -3.10 1.92 23.37
C LEU A 302 -4.09 2.88 24.04
N LYS A 303 -3.58 3.78 24.89
CA LYS A 303 -4.41 4.75 25.62
C LYS A 303 -4.17 6.17 25.13
N ASP A 304 -5.23 6.97 25.11
CA ASP A 304 -5.12 8.40 24.83
C ASP A 304 -4.10 9.10 25.73
N GLY A 305 -3.23 9.89 25.11
CA GLY A 305 -2.16 10.62 25.77
C GLY A 305 -0.93 9.78 26.12
N GLN A 306 -0.97 8.46 25.91
CA GLN A 306 0.19 7.59 26.11
C GLN A 306 1.30 7.98 25.15
N GLU A 307 2.53 8.06 25.66
CA GLU A 307 3.69 8.35 24.82
C GLU A 307 4.20 7.04 24.21
N VAL A 308 4.35 7.02 22.88
CA VAL A 308 4.79 5.82 22.16
C VAL A 308 5.79 6.18 21.08
N THR A 309 6.59 5.18 20.68
CA THR A 309 7.49 5.25 19.53
C THR A 309 7.14 4.16 18.55
N VAL A 310 6.85 4.57 17.32
CA VAL A 310 6.44 3.71 16.20
C VAL A 310 7.63 3.49 15.29
N SER A 311 8.09 2.25 15.20
CA SER A 311 9.23 1.85 14.38
C SER A 311 8.79 1.03 13.18
N CYS A 312 9.13 1.52 12.00
CA CYS A 312 9.02 0.76 10.74
C CYS A 312 10.41 0.46 10.15
N ALA A 313 11.49 0.71 10.90
CA ALA A 313 12.86 0.65 10.39
C ALA A 313 13.53 -0.73 10.56
N GLU A 314 12.85 -1.68 11.21
CA GLU A 314 13.45 -2.94 11.67
C GLU A 314 13.05 -4.17 10.84
N GLY A 315 12.23 -4.02 9.79
CA GLY A 315 11.84 -5.11 8.90
C GLY A 315 10.47 -4.90 8.28
N ASP A 316 9.81 -6.00 7.94
CA ASP A 316 8.42 -6.00 7.43
C ASP A 316 7.37 -5.79 8.54
N ASP A 317 7.75 -6.08 9.79
CA ASP A 317 6.91 -5.87 10.96
C ASP A 317 7.17 -4.50 11.58
N GLY A 318 6.08 -3.80 11.88
CA GLY A 318 6.05 -2.50 12.51
C GLY A 318 5.81 -2.65 14.01
N LEU A 319 6.66 -2.04 14.82
CA LEU A 319 6.65 -2.18 16.27
C LEU A 319 6.28 -0.86 16.93
N VAL A 320 5.33 -0.93 17.87
CA VAL A 320 4.93 0.21 18.71
C VAL A 320 5.50 -0.02 20.10
N TYR A 321 6.46 0.81 20.49
CA TYR A 321 7.14 0.74 21.78
C TYR A 321 6.53 1.72 22.79
N ASP A 322 6.58 1.35 24.06
CA ASP A 322 6.21 2.24 25.17
C ASP A 322 7.27 3.33 25.40
N GLY A 323 6.82 4.58 25.51
CA GLY A 323 7.65 5.75 25.75
C GLY A 323 8.17 6.44 24.48
N LEU A 324 8.76 7.63 24.68
CA LEU A 324 9.47 8.38 23.64
C LEU A 324 10.93 7.93 23.59
N LEU A 325 11.24 6.97 22.72
CA LEU A 325 12.57 6.42 22.55
C LEU A 325 13.42 7.32 21.66
N GLN A 326 14.71 7.38 21.97
CA GLN A 326 15.66 8.08 21.13
C GLN A 326 15.92 7.27 19.85
N PHE A 327 15.87 7.95 18.71
CA PHE A 327 16.27 7.42 17.43
C PHE A 327 17.06 8.47 16.65
N ALA A 328 17.92 8.01 15.75
CA ALA A 328 18.70 8.86 14.87
C ALA A 328 18.30 8.63 13.41
N GLU A 329 18.28 9.70 12.61
CA GLU A 329 18.28 9.60 11.16
C GLU A 329 19.73 9.72 10.67
N GLU A 330 20.27 8.63 10.16
CA GLU A 330 21.58 8.60 9.53
C GLU A 330 21.40 8.84 8.02
N GLN A 331 21.96 9.94 7.53
CA GLN A 331 22.02 10.25 6.10
C GLN A 331 23.43 9.97 5.58
N THR A 332 23.53 9.09 4.58
CA THR A 332 24.78 8.79 3.90
C THR A 332 24.68 9.22 2.44
N GLU A 333 25.54 10.14 2.02
CA GLU A 333 25.71 10.45 0.60
C GLU A 333 26.51 9.35 -0.09
N LEU A 334 25.91 8.71 -1.10
CA LEU A 334 26.47 7.52 -1.75
C LEU A 334 27.46 7.84 -2.89
N ASP A 335 27.60 9.11 -3.24
CA ASP A 335 28.40 9.62 -4.35
C ASP A 335 29.89 9.80 -4.03
N ARG A 336 30.31 9.60 -2.77
CA ARG A 336 31.71 9.78 -2.31
C ARG A 336 32.33 8.50 -1.72
N MET A 337 32.15 7.36 -2.38
CA MET A 337 32.80 6.11 -1.99
C MET A 337 34.19 6.00 -2.65
N PRO A 338 35.32 6.10 -1.91
CA PRO A 338 36.64 5.84 -2.47
C PRO A 338 36.77 4.35 -2.86
N GLU A 339 37.67 4.05 -3.80
CA GLU A 339 37.96 2.67 -4.18
C GLU A 339 38.56 1.92 -2.98
N ALA A 340 37.86 0.87 -2.54
CA ALA A 340 38.29 0.08 -1.40
C ALA A 340 39.38 -0.93 -1.84
N PRO A 341 40.46 -1.12 -1.07
CA PRO A 341 41.51 -2.10 -1.38
C PRO A 341 41.03 -3.55 -1.23
N VAL A 342 39.83 -3.76 -0.70
CA VAL A 342 39.21 -5.07 -0.45
C VAL A 342 37.73 -5.01 -0.82
N LYS A 343 37.14 -6.18 -1.10
CA LYS A 343 35.69 -6.32 -1.29
C LYS A 343 34.98 -6.14 0.05
N VAL A 344 34.21 -5.07 0.19
CA VAL A 344 33.33 -4.84 1.34
C VAL A 344 32.03 -5.62 1.12
N MET A 345 31.76 -6.60 1.98
CA MET A 345 30.57 -7.46 1.90
C MET A 345 29.68 -7.29 3.12
N MET A 346 28.42 -7.70 3.02
CA MET A 346 27.45 -7.60 4.10
C MET A 346 27.15 -8.97 4.74
N ASN A 347 27.06 -9.00 6.07
CA ASN A 347 26.50 -10.14 6.78
C ASN A 347 25.01 -9.87 7.05
N VAL A 348 24.14 -10.45 6.23
CA VAL A 348 22.69 -10.26 6.32
C VAL A 348 22.05 -11.53 6.89
N GLY A 349 21.47 -11.40 8.09
CA GLY A 349 20.79 -12.51 8.77
C GLY A 349 19.27 -12.53 8.57
N THR A 350 18.67 -11.39 8.19
CA THR A 350 17.21 -11.24 8.10
C THR A 350 16.80 -10.96 6.65
N PRO A 351 16.09 -11.90 5.97
CA PRO A 351 15.70 -11.76 4.58
C PRO A 351 14.85 -10.51 4.28
N ASP A 352 14.03 -10.07 5.24
CA ASP A 352 13.10 -8.95 5.06
C ASP A 352 13.82 -7.61 4.84
N GLN A 353 15.06 -7.48 5.31
CA GLN A 353 15.87 -6.28 5.10
C GLN A 353 16.74 -6.35 3.84
N ALA A 354 16.78 -7.49 3.14
CA ALA A 354 17.70 -7.70 2.01
C ALA A 354 17.48 -6.69 0.88
N PHE A 355 16.21 -6.35 0.57
CA PHE A 355 15.92 -5.35 -0.45
C PHE A 355 16.34 -3.94 -0.05
N ALA A 356 16.18 -3.56 1.23
CA ALA A 356 16.68 -2.29 1.74
C ALA A 356 18.22 -2.21 1.65
N PHE A 357 18.90 -3.31 1.96
CA PHE A 357 20.36 -3.39 1.92
C PHE A 357 20.94 -3.43 0.51
N SER A 358 20.20 -3.88 -0.49
CA SER A 358 20.65 -3.90 -1.90
C SER A 358 21.08 -2.53 -2.44
N ARG A 359 20.61 -1.45 -1.82
CA ARG A 359 20.98 -0.07 -2.18
C ARG A 359 22.29 0.41 -1.57
N LEU A 360 22.81 -0.32 -0.58
CA LEU A 360 24.12 -0.01 -0.01
C LEU A 360 25.21 -0.41 -1.00
N PRO A 361 26.30 0.35 -1.12
CA PRO A 361 27.44 -0.08 -1.92
C PRO A 361 28.10 -1.30 -1.24
N HIS A 362 27.96 -2.47 -1.87
CA HIS A 362 28.55 -3.71 -1.39
C HIS A 362 29.06 -4.56 -2.56
N ALA A 363 29.96 -5.49 -2.26
CA ALA A 363 30.49 -6.47 -3.21
C ALA A 363 29.82 -7.85 -3.10
N GLY A 364 28.85 -7.99 -2.19
CA GLY A 364 28.10 -9.21 -1.93
C GLY A 364 27.49 -9.23 -0.55
#